data_AF-A0A8T5LMG3-F1
#
_entry.id   AF-A0A8T5LMG3-F1
#
_cell.length_a   1.000
_cell.length_b   1.000
_cell.length_c   1.000
_cell.angle_alpha   90.00
_cell.angle_beta   90.00
_cell.angle_gamma   90.00
#
_symmetry.space_group_name_H-M   'P 1'
#
loop_
_entity.id
_entity.type
_entity.pdbx_description
1 polymer ?
#
loop_
_entity_poly.entity_id
_entity_poly.type
_entity_poly.pdbx_seq_one_letter_code
_entity_poly.pdbx_strand_id
1 'polypeptide(L)' 'MVHLVTKVAEYGIIVDEDKKQFLLVQWGDYYGRSWHFPGGRLDENDVLPF' A
#
# COMPACT_ATOMS: atom_id res chain seq x y z
N MET A 1 0.87 -4.30 30.72
CA MET A 1 1.27 -2.92 30.40
C MET A 1 1.31 -2.80 28.88
N VAL A 2 0.21 -2.34 28.26
CA VAL A 2 0.09 -2.33 26.79
C VAL A 2 0.84 -1.12 26.26
N HIS A 3 1.97 -1.34 25.60
CA HIS A 3 2.67 -0.30 24.85
C HIS A 3 2.00 -0.19 23.48
N LEU A 4 1.67 1.03 23.05
CA LEU A 4 1.13 1.28 21.72
C LEU A 4 2.23 1.01 20.69
N VAL A 5 2.05 0.02 19.82
CA VAL A 5 2.98 -0.28 18.72
C VAL A 5 2.41 0.34 17.44
N THR A 6 3.01 1.44 16.99
CA THR A 6 2.68 2.07 15.71
C THR A 6 3.36 1.30 14.59
N LYS A 7 2.59 0.85 13.60
CA LYS A 7 3.12 0.28 12.35
C LYS A 7 3.03 1.32 11.25
N VAL A 8 4.14 1.53 10.54
CA VAL A 8 4.20 2.45 9.39
C VAL A 8 3.93 1.66 8.11
N ALA A 9 3.21 2.27 7.17
CA ALA A 9 2.93 1.70 5.86
C ALA A 9 3.16 2.77 4.79
N GLU A 10 3.58 2.33 3.61
CA GLU A 10 3.80 3.18 2.44
C GLU A 10 2.96 2.64 1.27
N TYR A 11 2.48 3.55 0.42
CA TYR A 11 1.80 3.21 -0.83
C TYR A 11 2.24 4.14 -1.94
N GLY A 12 2.28 3.60 -3.16
CA GLY A 12 2.60 4.34 -4.37
C GLY A 12 1.34 4.66 -5.18
N ILE A 13 1.27 5.90 -5.67
CA ILE A 13 0.28 6.28 -6.69
C ILE A 13 0.99 6.28 -8.04
N ILE A 14 0.65 5.31 -8.89
CA ILE A 14 1.25 5.15 -10.22
C ILE A 14 0.21 5.57 -11.24
N VAL A 15 0.55 6.59 -12.04
CA VAL A 15 -0.36 7.23 -13.01
C VAL A 15 0.23 7.14 -14.41
N ASP A 16 -0.60 6.75 -15.39
CA ASP A 16 -0.35 6.94 -16.82
C ASP A 16 -1.10 8.22 -17.25
N GLU A 17 -0.36 9.32 -17.39
CA GLU A 17 -0.94 10.64 -17.67
C GLU A 17 -1.52 10.75 -19.09
N ASP A 18 -0.95 10.01 -20.05
CA ASP A 18 -1.40 10.00 -21.44
C ASP A 18 -2.74 9.28 -21.56
N LYS A 19 -2.90 8.16 -20.86
CA LYS A 19 -4.14 7.36 -20.86
C LYS A 19 -5.14 7.77 -19.78
N LYS A 20 -4.78 8.69 -18.89
CA LYS A 20 -5.58 9.10 -17.71
C LYS A 20 -5.99 7.91 -16.83
N GLN A 21 -5.04 7.02 -16.57
CA GLN A 21 -5.24 5.80 -15.80
C GLN A 21 -4.35 5.79 -14.56
N PHE A 22 -4.77 5.07 -13.52
CA PHE A 22 -3.95 4.82 -12.34
C PHE A 22 -3.99 3.33 -11.98
N LEU A 23 -2.87 2.83 -11.44
CA LEU A 23 -2.73 1.42 -11.08
C LEU A 23 -3.37 1.15 -9.72
N LEU A 24 -4.25 0.14 -9.68
CA LEU A 24 -4.82 -0.42 -8.45
C LEU A 24 -4.59 -1.92 -8.39
N VAL A 25 -4.41 -2.43 -7.18
CA VAL A 25 -4.34 -3.86 -6.89
C VAL A 25 -5.67 -4.32 -6.28
N GLN A 26 -6.13 -5.49 -6.70
CA GLN A 26 -7.31 -6.13 -6.10
C GLN A 26 -6.86 -7.07 -4.99
N TRP A 27 -7.38 -6.84 -3.78
CA TRP A 27 -7.21 -7.75 -2.65
C TRP A 27 -8.54 -8.39 -2.26
N GLY A 28 -8.45 -9.68 -1.93
CA GLY A 28 -9.55 -10.50 -1.45
C GLY A 28 -10.02 -11.56 -2.43
N ASP A 29 -10.60 -12.62 -1.88
CA ASP A 29 -11.15 -13.75 -2.62
C ASP A 29 -12.63 -13.48 -2.99
N TYR A 30 -13.29 -14.49 -3.57
CA TYR A 30 -14.62 -14.45 -4.23
C TYR A 30 -15.75 -13.68 -3.51
N TYR A 31 -15.65 -13.41 -2.21
CA TYR A 31 -16.67 -12.76 -1.38
C TYR A 31 -16.35 -11.33 -0.89
N GLY A 32 -15.19 -10.76 -1.23
CA GLY A 32 -14.81 -9.44 -0.71
C GLY A 32 -13.66 -8.82 -1.47
N ARG A 33 -13.90 -8.43 -2.73
CA ARG A 33 -12.92 -7.72 -3.55
C ARG A 33 -12.88 -6.26 -3.14
N SER A 34 -11.68 -5.79 -2.79
CA SER A 34 -11.39 -4.39 -2.52
C SER A 34 -10.24 -3.93 -3.41
N TRP A 35 -10.28 -2.68 -3.83
CA TRP A 35 -9.24 -2.08 -4.67
C TRP A 35 -8.39 -1.14 -3.82
N HIS A 36 -7.07 -1.28 -3.93
CA HIS A 36 -6.10 -0.51 -3.16
C HIS A 36 -5.01 0.04 -4.06
N PHE A 37 -4.37 1.14 -3.66
CA PHE A 37 -3.10 1.51 -4.25
C PHE A 37 -2.02 0.49 -3.88
N PRO A 38 -1.08 0.18 -4.78
CA PRO A 38 0.01 -0.73 -4.47
C PRO A 38 0.83 -0.16 -3.31
N GLY A 39 1.07 -0.98 -2.29
CA GLY A 39 1.73 -0.56 -1.07
C GLY A 39 1.90 -1.71 -0.09
N GLY A 40 2.57 -1.43 1.02
CA GLY A 40 2.94 -2.42 2.02
C GLY A 40 3.26 -1.80 3.36
N ARG A 41 3.46 -2.67 4.36
CA ARG A 41 4.05 -2.24 5.64
C ARG A 41 5.56 -2.14 5.48
N LEU A 42 6.14 -1.17 6.17
CA LEU A 42 7.58 -1.10 6.31
C LEU A 42 8.01 -2.12 7.36
N ASP A 43 9.01 -2.92 7.02
CA ASP A 43 9.70 -3.77 7.96
C ASP A 43 10.79 -2.99 8.71
N GLU A 44 11.20 -3.52 9.86
CA GLU A 44 12.18 -2.86 10.76
C GLU A 44 13.54 -2.61 10.11
N ASN A 45 13.83 -3.30 9.00
CA ASN A 45 15.08 -3.18 8.24
C ASN A 45 14.92 -2.40 6.93
N ASP A 46 13.73 -1.89 6.61
CA ASP A 46 13.53 -1.12 5.39
C ASP A 46 14.24 0.23 5.54
N VAL A 47 15.26 0.44 4.70
CA VAL A 47 15.96 1.71 4.61
C VAL A 47 15.06 2.66 3.84
N LEU A 48 14.49 3.61 4.56
CA LEU A 48 13.68 4.64 3.95
C LEU A 48 14.57 5.56 3.11
N PRO A 49 14.13 5.97 1.91
CA PRO A 49 14.98 6.64 0.92
C PRO A 49 15.27 8.12 1.23
N PHE A 50 15.41 8.48 2.51
CA PHE A 50 15.74 9.84 2.96
C PHE A 50 17.13 9.94 3.58
#